data_AF-A0A0A2EBY6-F1
#
_entry.id   AF-A0A0A2EBY6-F1
#
_cell.length_a   1.000
_cell.length_b   1.000
_cell.length_c   1.000
_cell.angle_alpha   90.00
_cell.angle_beta   90.00
_cell.angle_gamma   90.00
#
_symmetry.space_group_name_H-M   'P 1'
#
loop_
_entity.id
_entity.type
_entity.pdbx_description
1 polymer ?
#
loop_
_entity_poly.entity_id
_entity_poly.type
_entity_poly.pdbx_seq_one_letter_code
_entity_poly.pdbx_strand_id
1 'polypeptide(L)'
;MKHNSTIYIQGLIFILLLTFTGCRQQHSKPDKISGADSLSGSLNFATQIKHAKGLRISVWQKGYKSVIITNPVNPKDTLARYILGESPLPSNMQEQAHPESIFIQLPLNRIVCLSATYVGGLDILGYAHRIVGGIDVEKYYGPEIRKHVSEGQIQNVGQGMEVNNELIIARRPDLILHSQYDFRSRRGGLKESGISMVLVNEWQEETLLGRAEWLKLFGELMGCAARADSIFNGIEADYMMTAQMPAPETKKTVLHGQEFQGAWYLPSGNSYAANALRQVGAVYNAPRYVDKKTPLSTEQVLHIHRNDDVWFMWGITGVKNLDDLKRTNPKYAYFKAFETGNIYMNDKRSSKEGGNDFWESGIYRPDLLLKDFRKAIYPETLPGYEITYWRKIEH
;
A
#
# COMPACT_ATOMS: atom_id res chain seq x y z
N MET A 1 -32.50 -85.22 -12.88
CA MET A 1 -32.21 -85.53 -14.30
C MET A 1 -31.31 -84.44 -14.87
N LYS A 2 -30.16 -84.88 -15.38
CA LYS A 2 -29.30 -84.31 -16.44
C LYS A 2 -28.75 -82.87 -16.35
N HIS A 3 -27.42 -82.86 -16.26
CA HIS A 3 -26.41 -81.85 -16.59
C HIS A 3 -26.65 -80.99 -17.84
N ASN A 4 -26.17 -79.75 -17.81
CA ASN A 4 -24.96 -79.26 -18.52
C ASN A 4 -24.69 -77.79 -18.07
N SER A 5 -23.53 -77.45 -17.46
CA SER A 5 -22.26 -77.02 -18.09
C SER A 5 -22.47 -75.74 -18.95
N THR A 6 -21.83 -74.58 -18.81
CA THR A 6 -20.41 -74.26 -18.50
C THR A 6 -20.27 -72.71 -18.42
N ILE A 7 -19.16 -72.24 -17.81
CA ILE A 7 -18.37 -71.01 -18.09
C ILE A 7 -18.26 -70.00 -16.93
N TYR A 8 -17.03 -69.96 -16.41
CA TYR A 8 -16.41 -69.02 -15.49
C TYR A 8 -16.24 -67.64 -16.10
N ILE A 9 -16.48 -66.57 -15.33
CA ILE A 9 -15.61 -65.38 -15.32
C ILE A 9 -15.51 -64.87 -13.87
N GLN A 10 -14.30 -64.97 -13.32
CA GLN A 10 -13.89 -64.30 -12.08
C GLN A 10 -13.83 -62.80 -12.34
N GLY A 11 -14.66 -62.01 -11.65
CA GLY A 11 -14.57 -60.55 -11.61
C GLY A 11 -13.99 -60.11 -10.26
N LEU A 12 -12.68 -59.89 -10.23
CA LEU A 12 -11.96 -59.23 -9.13
C LEU A 12 -12.53 -57.81 -8.96
N ILE A 13 -13.21 -57.53 -7.85
CA ILE A 13 -13.58 -56.16 -7.48
C ILE A 13 -12.35 -55.54 -6.81
N PHE A 14 -11.55 -54.83 -7.59
CA PHE A 14 -10.45 -54.00 -7.11
C PHE A 14 -11.03 -52.64 -6.71
N ILE A 15 -11.31 -52.44 -5.43
CA ILE A 15 -11.71 -51.13 -4.90
C ILE A 15 -10.46 -50.26 -4.88
N LEU A 16 -10.32 -49.43 -5.91
CA LEU A 16 -9.30 -48.40 -6.02
C LEU A 16 -9.64 -47.26 -5.04
N LEU A 17 -9.06 -47.32 -3.84
CA LEU A 17 -9.03 -46.21 -2.88
C LEU A 17 -8.20 -45.07 -3.50
N LEU A 18 -8.86 -44.17 -4.22
CA LEU A 18 -8.32 -42.90 -4.64
C LEU A 18 -8.13 -42.01 -3.41
N THR A 19 -6.96 -42.11 -2.77
CA THR A 19 -6.51 -41.11 -1.81
C THR A 19 -6.32 -39.79 -2.54
N PHE A 20 -7.29 -38.89 -2.39
CA PHE A 20 -7.11 -37.47 -2.71
C PHE A 20 -5.99 -36.92 -1.81
N THR A 21 -4.77 -36.86 -2.34
CA THR A 21 -3.72 -35.99 -1.82
C THR A 21 -4.12 -34.56 -2.12
N GLY A 22 -4.96 -33.99 -1.26
CA GLY A 22 -5.18 -32.56 -1.21
C GLY A 22 -3.87 -31.88 -0.80
N CYS A 23 -3.26 -31.13 -1.71
CA CYS A 23 -2.27 -30.12 -1.37
C CYS A 23 -2.95 -29.07 -0.49
N ARG A 24 -2.96 -29.33 0.81
CA ARG A 24 -3.25 -28.35 1.83
C ARG A 24 -2.06 -27.38 1.83
N GLN A 25 -2.24 -26.22 1.21
CA GLN A 25 -1.32 -25.10 1.43
C GLN A 25 -1.31 -24.82 2.92
N GLN A 26 -0.25 -25.30 3.55
CA GLN A 26 0.11 -24.98 4.91
C GLN A 26 0.46 -23.49 4.87
N HIS A 27 -0.44 -22.63 5.35
CA HIS A 27 -0.04 -21.32 5.81
C HIS A 27 0.99 -21.57 6.92
N SER A 28 2.27 -21.51 6.55
CA SER A 28 3.36 -21.40 7.49
C SER A 28 3.09 -20.15 8.32
N LYS A 29 2.87 -20.34 9.62
CA LYS A 29 3.14 -19.26 10.57
C LYS A 29 4.57 -18.78 10.27
N PRO A 30 4.85 -17.47 10.26
CA PRO A 30 6.22 -17.03 10.12
C PRO A 30 7.01 -17.64 11.27
N ASP A 31 7.96 -18.51 10.93
CA ASP A 31 8.93 -19.02 11.88
C ASP A 31 9.56 -17.81 12.58
N LYS A 32 9.78 -17.95 13.89
CA LYS A 32 10.58 -16.98 14.65
C LYS A 32 11.96 -16.90 13.99
N ILE A 33 12.19 -15.86 13.19
CA ILE A 33 13.51 -15.49 12.66
C ILE A 33 14.33 -14.95 13.84
N SER A 34 14.83 -15.84 14.69
CA SER A 34 15.54 -15.48 15.92
C SER A 34 17.05 -15.29 15.73
N GLY A 35 17.48 -14.74 14.59
CA GLY A 35 18.91 -14.52 14.32
C GLY A 35 19.28 -13.46 13.26
N ALA A 36 18.31 -12.87 12.54
CA ALA A 36 18.57 -11.91 11.46
C ALA A 36 18.26 -10.44 11.81
N ASP A 37 17.63 -10.18 12.96
CA ASP A 37 17.22 -8.84 13.40
C ASP A 37 18.15 -8.30 14.51
N SER A 38 19.47 -8.40 14.32
CA SER A 38 20.40 -7.58 15.11
C SER A 38 20.58 -6.22 14.43
N LEU A 39 20.57 -5.14 15.21
CA LEU A 39 20.69 -3.79 14.67
C LEU A 39 21.98 -3.61 13.85
N SER A 40 23.10 -4.14 14.35
CA SER A 40 24.37 -4.19 13.63
C SER A 40 24.27 -4.98 12.31
N GLY A 41 23.56 -6.10 12.29
CA GLY A 41 23.29 -6.85 11.07
C GLY A 41 22.47 -6.03 10.06
N SER A 42 21.43 -5.35 10.53
CA SER A 42 20.58 -4.48 9.70
C SER A 42 21.36 -3.30 9.11
N LEU A 43 22.22 -2.64 9.89
CA LEU A 43 23.02 -1.49 9.43
C LEU A 43 24.07 -1.87 8.38
N ASN A 44 24.51 -3.13 8.35
CA ASN A 44 25.46 -3.63 7.35
C ASN A 44 24.79 -4.40 6.20
N PHE A 45 23.47 -4.63 6.27
CA PHE A 45 22.72 -5.32 5.23
C PHE A 45 22.65 -4.47 3.94
N ALA A 46 23.01 -5.03 2.80
CA ALA A 46 23.03 -4.34 1.52
C ALA A 46 21.64 -4.30 0.85
N THR A 47 20.77 -3.42 1.34
CA THR A 47 19.41 -3.23 0.84
C THR A 47 19.40 -2.82 -0.63
N GLN A 48 18.70 -3.58 -1.46
CA GLN A 48 18.57 -3.30 -2.88
C GLN A 48 17.24 -2.59 -3.14
N ILE A 49 17.28 -1.43 -3.81
CA ILE A 49 16.08 -0.73 -4.29
C ILE A 49 15.99 -0.95 -5.80
N LYS A 50 14.92 -1.63 -6.25
CA LYS A 50 14.71 -2.04 -7.65
C LYS A 50 13.65 -1.21 -8.37
N HIS A 51 12.62 -0.75 -7.66
CA HIS A 51 11.39 -0.17 -8.21
C HIS A 51 11.16 1.28 -7.78
N ALA A 52 11.44 1.62 -6.52
CA ALA A 52 11.25 2.98 -6.02
C ALA A 52 12.26 3.92 -6.68
N LYS A 53 11.76 5.00 -7.30
CA LYS A 53 12.61 6.05 -7.90
C LYS A 53 12.93 7.16 -6.90
N GLY A 54 12.07 7.36 -5.90
CA GLY A 54 12.20 8.40 -4.88
C GLY A 54 13.03 8.00 -3.66
N LEU A 55 13.53 6.76 -3.60
CA LEU A 55 14.21 6.21 -2.45
C LEU A 55 15.55 5.59 -2.87
N ARG A 56 16.62 5.91 -2.14
CA ARG A 56 17.91 5.23 -2.25
C ARG A 56 18.41 4.90 -0.87
N ILE A 57 18.87 3.67 -0.70
CA ILE A 57 19.44 3.18 0.56
C ILE A 57 20.75 2.50 0.22
N SER A 58 21.81 2.84 0.95
CA SER A 58 23.11 2.18 0.81
C SER A 58 23.83 2.08 2.14
N VAL A 59 24.68 1.06 2.27
CA VAL A 59 25.69 1.05 3.32
C VAL A 59 26.65 2.21 3.03
N TRP A 60 26.76 3.15 3.95
CA TRP A 60 27.67 4.28 3.79
C TRP A 60 29.04 3.93 4.34
N GLN A 61 29.08 3.42 5.57
CA GLN A 61 30.27 2.86 6.22
C GLN A 61 29.82 1.73 7.15
N LYS A 62 30.77 0.94 7.68
CA LYS A 62 30.43 -0.13 8.62
C LYS A 62 29.66 0.43 9.81
N GLY A 63 28.45 -0.09 10.05
CA GLY A 63 27.55 0.38 11.12
C GLY A 63 26.78 1.67 10.80
N TYR A 64 26.83 2.19 9.57
CA TYR A 64 26.09 3.38 9.16
C TYR A 64 25.46 3.23 7.77
N LYS A 65 24.18 3.61 7.65
CA LYS A 65 23.46 3.63 6.37
C LYS A 65 23.18 5.05 5.91
N SER A 66 23.25 5.26 4.60
CA SER A 66 22.75 6.47 3.95
C SER A 66 21.36 6.19 3.38
N VAL A 67 20.42 7.10 3.65
CA VAL A 67 19.11 7.14 3.02
C VAL A 67 18.98 8.48 2.30
N ILE A 68 18.69 8.43 1.01
CA ILE A 68 18.48 9.63 0.19
C ILE A 68 17.07 9.54 -0.39
N ILE A 69 16.31 10.61 -0.19
CA ILE A 69 14.97 10.76 -0.73
C ILE A 69 15.01 11.78 -1.85
N THR A 70 14.55 11.39 -3.03
CA THR A 70 14.50 12.22 -4.23
C THR A 70 13.07 12.38 -4.72
N ASN A 71 12.84 13.38 -5.56
CA ASN A 71 11.59 13.50 -6.28
C ASN A 71 11.50 12.37 -7.34
N PRO A 72 10.50 11.48 -7.32
CA PRO A 72 10.40 10.39 -8.30
C PRO A 72 10.31 10.87 -9.76
N VAL A 73 9.74 12.05 -9.99
CA VAL A 73 9.58 12.66 -11.32
C VAL A 73 10.87 13.35 -11.78
N ASN A 74 11.65 13.90 -10.84
CA ASN A 74 12.97 14.48 -11.11
C ASN A 74 14.01 13.94 -10.13
N PRO A 75 14.64 12.78 -10.40
CA PRO A 75 15.56 12.15 -9.45
C PRO A 75 16.86 12.93 -9.16
N LYS A 76 17.08 14.07 -9.82
CA LYS A 76 18.17 15.01 -9.50
C LYS A 76 17.79 15.93 -8.33
N ASP A 77 16.51 16.14 -8.10
CA ASP A 77 15.95 16.92 -7.00
C ASP A 77 15.96 16.07 -5.72
N THR A 78 16.98 16.28 -4.88
CA THR A 78 17.09 15.63 -3.57
C THR A 78 16.23 16.38 -2.57
N LEU A 79 15.30 15.66 -1.94
CA LEU A 79 14.33 16.20 -1.00
C LEU A 79 14.81 16.08 0.45
N ALA A 80 15.55 15.02 0.77
CA ALA A 80 16.12 14.80 2.09
C ALA A 80 17.30 13.81 2.06
N ARG A 81 18.19 13.93 3.05
CA ARG A 81 19.33 13.03 3.29
C ARG A 81 19.37 12.64 4.75
N TYR A 82 19.56 11.35 5.02
CA TYR A 82 19.68 10.82 6.36
C TYR A 82 20.88 9.89 6.47
N ILE A 83 21.48 9.88 7.66
CA ILE A 83 22.47 8.87 8.05
C ILE A 83 21.92 8.13 9.27
N LEU A 84 21.79 6.81 9.17
CA LEU A 84 21.31 5.96 10.25
C LEU A 84 22.51 5.29 10.94
N GLY A 85 22.52 5.23 12.27
CA GLY A 85 23.56 4.54 13.03
C GLY A 85 23.21 4.39 14.50
N GLU A 86 23.96 3.55 15.23
CA GLU A 86 23.69 3.27 16.66
C GLU A 86 24.22 4.37 17.59
N SER A 87 25.33 5.00 17.20
CA SER A 87 26.01 6.04 17.97
C SER A 87 26.16 7.30 17.13
N PRO A 88 26.23 8.49 17.75
CA PRO A 88 26.54 9.73 17.05
C PRO A 88 27.76 9.60 16.14
N LEU A 89 27.71 10.27 15.00
CA LEU A 89 28.79 10.25 14.01
C LEU A 89 30.11 10.72 14.64
N PRO A 90 31.21 9.94 14.54
CA PRO A 90 32.55 10.40 14.87
C PRO A 90 32.93 11.65 14.07
N SER A 91 33.74 12.56 14.64
CA SER A 91 34.08 13.86 14.02
C SER A 91 34.65 13.72 12.59
N ASN A 92 35.52 12.73 12.36
CA ASN A 92 36.07 12.46 11.03
C ASN A 92 35.03 12.01 10.00
N MET A 93 33.92 11.40 10.45
CA MET A 93 32.80 11.02 9.59
C MET A 93 31.84 12.19 9.37
N GLN A 94 31.67 13.07 10.36
CA GLN A 94 30.85 14.27 10.22
C GLN A 94 31.36 15.16 9.08
N GLU A 95 32.69 15.31 8.94
CA GLU A 95 33.31 16.07 7.84
C GLU A 95 33.07 15.47 6.45
N GLN A 96 32.82 14.15 6.37
CA GLN A 96 32.56 13.44 5.12
C GLN A 96 31.07 13.41 4.75
N ALA A 97 30.19 13.64 5.72
CA ALA A 97 28.76 13.66 5.49
C ALA A 97 28.37 14.91 4.68
N HIS A 98 27.34 14.80 3.86
CA HIS A 98 26.76 15.97 3.21
C HIS A 98 26.23 16.96 4.28
N PRO A 99 26.41 18.28 4.14
CA PRO A 99 26.00 19.25 5.16
C PRO A 99 24.51 19.22 5.52
N GLU A 100 23.66 18.79 4.58
CA GLU A 100 22.21 18.65 4.77
C GLU A 100 21.78 17.28 5.33
N SER A 101 22.72 16.37 5.59
CA SER A 101 22.38 15.05 6.15
C SER A 101 21.93 15.17 7.60
N ILE A 102 20.78 14.58 7.91
CA ILE A 102 20.27 14.46 9.27
C ILE A 102 20.67 13.10 9.83
N PHE A 103 21.35 13.09 10.98
CA PHE A 103 21.65 11.85 11.68
C PHE A 103 20.41 11.34 12.43
N ILE A 104 20.11 10.06 12.28
CA ILE A 104 19.02 9.36 12.98
C ILE A 104 19.66 8.24 13.80
N GLN A 105 19.58 8.38 15.12
CA GLN A 105 20.11 7.39 16.04
C GLN A 105 19.14 6.21 16.18
N LEU A 106 19.64 4.99 15.99
CA LEU A 106 18.91 3.73 16.19
C LEU A 106 19.36 3.05 17.50
N PRO A 107 18.54 2.18 18.11
CA PRO A 107 17.17 1.80 17.71
C PRO A 107 16.13 2.85 18.09
N LEU A 108 15.08 2.94 17.27
CA LEU A 108 13.91 3.77 17.56
C LEU A 108 12.92 3.01 18.44
N ASN A 109 12.37 3.70 19.44
CA ASN A 109 11.43 3.13 20.39
C ASN A 109 10.04 3.78 20.33
N ARG A 110 9.97 5.06 19.96
CA ARG A 110 8.76 5.88 19.99
C ARG A 110 8.62 6.66 18.69
N ILE A 111 7.61 6.31 17.88
CA ILE A 111 7.41 6.88 16.56
C ILE A 111 6.04 7.55 16.49
N VAL A 112 6.00 8.75 15.92
CA VAL A 112 4.73 9.37 15.49
C VAL A 112 4.56 9.20 14.00
N CYS A 113 3.41 8.70 13.57
CA CYS A 113 3.07 8.47 12.17
C CYS A 113 2.00 9.46 11.72
N LEU A 114 2.34 10.40 10.82
CA LEU A 114 1.39 11.39 10.30
C LEU A 114 0.58 10.89 9.09
N SER A 115 0.61 9.58 8.82
CA SER A 115 -0.16 8.93 7.77
C SER A 115 -0.49 7.49 8.18
N ALA A 116 -1.70 7.03 7.88
CA ALA A 116 -2.11 5.63 8.07
C ALA A 116 -1.26 4.65 7.25
N THR A 117 -0.66 5.13 6.15
CA THR A 117 0.24 4.34 5.31
C THR A 117 1.48 3.90 6.10
N TYR A 118 2.04 4.79 6.94
CA TYR A 118 3.22 4.48 7.75
C TYR A 118 2.89 3.49 8.86
N VAL A 119 1.68 3.62 9.43
CA VAL A 119 1.14 2.70 10.43
C VAL A 119 1.04 1.29 9.84
N GLY A 120 0.46 1.14 8.65
CA GLY A 120 0.34 -0.14 7.96
C GLY A 120 1.71 -0.77 7.63
N GLY A 121 2.68 0.03 7.19
CA GLY A 121 4.04 -0.47 6.92
C GLY A 121 4.76 -0.97 8.17
N LEU A 122 4.63 -0.27 9.30
CA LEU A 122 5.19 -0.71 10.58
C LEU A 122 4.46 -1.95 11.12
N ASP A 123 3.14 -2.05 10.94
CA ASP A 123 2.34 -3.22 11.33
C ASP A 123 2.77 -4.48 10.57
N ILE A 124 2.97 -4.38 9.25
CA ILE A 124 3.47 -5.48 8.41
C ILE A 124 4.82 -6.01 8.91
N LEU A 125 5.68 -5.13 9.44
CA LEU A 125 6.97 -5.51 10.02
C LEU A 125 6.90 -5.93 11.49
N GLY A 126 5.71 -5.90 12.12
CA GLY A 126 5.50 -6.26 13.52
C GLY A 126 5.95 -5.18 14.53
N TYR A 127 6.08 -3.92 14.09
CA TYR A 127 6.49 -2.78 14.93
C TYR A 127 5.37 -1.81 15.27
N ALA A 128 4.10 -2.24 15.13
CA ALA A 128 2.93 -1.54 15.64
C ALA A 128 3.11 -0.97 17.07
N HIS A 129 3.78 -1.72 17.96
CA HIS A 129 4.02 -1.36 19.35
C HIS A 129 5.02 -0.19 19.55
N ARG A 130 5.71 0.25 18.49
CA ARG A 130 6.61 1.41 18.53
C ARG A 130 5.88 2.72 18.23
N ILE A 131 4.64 2.65 17.75
CA ILE A 131 3.83 3.82 17.42
C ILE A 131 3.27 4.39 18.72
N VAL A 132 3.49 5.69 18.94
CA VAL A 132 3.02 6.41 20.15
C VAL A 132 2.04 7.53 19.83
N GLY A 133 1.90 7.86 18.54
CA GLY A 133 0.89 8.81 18.09
C GLY A 133 0.64 8.74 16.59
N GLY A 134 -0.57 9.13 16.20
CA GLY A 134 -0.97 9.22 14.81
C GLY A 134 -2.15 10.16 14.59
N ILE A 135 -2.55 10.34 13.33
CA ILE A 135 -3.69 11.18 12.94
C ILE A 135 -4.92 10.32 12.74
N ASP A 136 -6.07 10.81 13.21
CA ASP A 136 -7.37 10.13 13.10
C ASP A 136 -7.32 8.66 13.56
N VAL A 137 -6.65 8.38 14.68
CA VAL A 137 -6.31 7.00 15.13
C VAL A 137 -7.53 6.10 15.35
N GLU A 138 -8.69 6.69 15.60
CA GLU A 138 -9.98 5.98 15.69
C GLU A 138 -10.37 5.31 14.36
N LYS A 139 -9.85 5.82 13.25
CA LYS A 139 -10.03 5.30 11.89
C LYS A 139 -8.88 4.37 11.48
N TYR A 140 -8.19 3.74 12.42
CA TYR A 140 -7.28 2.65 12.08
C TYR A 140 -8.03 1.33 11.92
N TYR A 141 -7.51 0.45 11.07
CA TYR A 141 -8.15 -0.80 10.66
C TYR A 141 -7.48 -2.01 11.31
N GLY A 142 -6.15 -2.13 11.24
CA GLY A 142 -5.42 -3.31 11.70
C GLY A 142 -5.77 -3.70 13.15
N PRO A 143 -6.02 -4.99 13.45
CA PRO A 143 -6.47 -5.41 14.78
C PRO A 143 -5.43 -5.13 15.88
N GLU A 144 -4.14 -5.36 15.60
CA GLU A 144 -3.06 -5.04 16.55
C GLU A 144 -2.93 -3.53 16.76
N ILE A 145 -3.08 -2.74 15.71
CA ILE A 145 -3.10 -1.27 15.80
C ILE A 145 -4.28 -0.80 16.64
N ARG A 146 -5.48 -1.32 16.39
CA ARG A 146 -6.69 -0.97 17.15
C ARG A 146 -6.59 -1.36 18.61
N LYS A 147 -5.93 -2.49 18.91
CA LYS A 147 -5.61 -2.87 20.28
C LYS A 147 -4.73 -1.81 20.95
N HIS A 148 -3.63 -1.39 20.33
CA HIS A 148 -2.76 -0.35 20.89
C HIS A 148 -3.45 1.02 21.03
N VAL A 149 -4.38 1.37 20.13
CA VAL A 149 -5.23 2.56 20.27
C VAL A 149 -6.13 2.43 21.50
N SER A 150 -6.83 1.30 21.67
CA SER A 150 -7.73 1.06 22.80
C SER A 150 -7.01 1.01 24.16
N GLU A 151 -5.75 0.57 24.17
CA GLU A 151 -4.88 0.55 25.35
C GLU A 151 -4.23 1.92 25.63
N GLY A 152 -4.50 2.94 24.80
CA GLY A 152 -3.97 4.30 24.95
C GLY A 152 -2.49 4.45 24.61
N GLN A 153 -1.88 3.42 24.00
CA GLN A 153 -0.48 3.41 23.60
C GLN A 153 -0.25 4.28 22.36
N ILE A 154 -1.17 4.21 21.39
CA ILE A 154 -1.22 5.12 20.23
C ILE A 154 -2.25 6.20 20.54
N GLN A 155 -1.82 7.46 20.62
CA GLN A 155 -2.73 8.58 20.86
C GLN A 155 -2.97 9.43 19.61
N ASN A 156 -4.16 10.00 19.52
CA ASN A 156 -4.47 10.94 18.47
C ASN A 156 -3.68 12.24 18.65
N VAL A 157 -2.93 12.64 17.62
CA VAL A 157 -2.14 13.88 17.61
C VAL A 157 -2.56 14.84 16.50
N GLY A 158 -3.65 14.55 15.78
CA GLY A 158 -4.15 15.39 14.70
C GLY A 158 -5.49 14.91 14.15
N GLN A 159 -6.05 15.69 13.23
CA GLN A 159 -7.30 15.37 12.53
C GLN A 159 -7.22 15.85 11.07
N GLY A 160 -7.50 14.96 10.12
CA GLY A 160 -7.39 15.26 8.70
C GLY A 160 -5.99 15.76 8.34
N MET A 161 -5.90 16.99 7.83
CA MET A 161 -4.62 17.61 7.49
C MET A 161 -3.96 18.32 8.69
N GLU A 162 -4.70 18.57 9.78
CA GLU A 162 -4.24 19.32 10.94
C GLU A 162 -3.45 18.44 11.91
N VAL A 163 -2.31 18.93 12.38
CA VAL A 163 -1.48 18.29 13.39
C VAL A 163 -1.39 19.18 14.62
N ASN A 164 -1.37 18.58 15.81
CA ASN A 164 -1.18 19.27 17.08
C ASN A 164 0.25 19.03 17.59
N ASN A 165 1.10 20.04 17.41
CA ASN A 165 2.52 19.96 17.77
C ASN A 165 2.74 19.72 19.27
N GLU A 166 1.91 20.30 20.14
CA GLU A 166 2.02 20.11 21.59
C GLU A 166 1.72 18.65 21.98
N LEU A 167 0.70 18.04 21.38
CA LEU A 167 0.38 16.63 21.60
C LEU A 167 1.49 15.72 21.08
N ILE A 168 2.08 16.02 19.92
CA ILE A 168 3.24 15.30 19.38
C ILE A 168 4.42 15.38 20.35
N ILE A 169 4.80 16.58 20.78
CA ILE A 169 5.92 16.77 21.72
C ILE A 169 5.66 16.06 23.04
N ALA A 170 4.42 16.10 23.55
CA ALA A 170 4.02 15.39 24.76
C ALA A 170 4.16 13.87 24.64
N ARG A 171 4.14 13.31 23.41
CA ARG A 171 4.43 11.88 23.19
C ARG A 171 5.91 11.54 23.35
N ARG A 172 6.81 12.52 23.38
CA ARG A 172 8.28 12.34 23.43
C ARG A 172 8.75 11.29 22.39
N PRO A 173 8.47 11.49 21.09
CA PRO A 173 8.91 10.56 20.06
C PRO A 173 10.40 10.71 19.79
N ASP A 174 11.03 9.61 19.39
CA ASP A 174 12.39 9.59 18.84
C ASP A 174 12.38 10.05 17.38
N LEU A 175 11.26 9.79 16.68
CA LEU A 175 11.10 10.09 15.26
C LEU A 175 9.66 10.43 14.89
N ILE A 176 9.50 11.38 13.96
CA ILE A 176 8.23 11.65 13.27
C ILE A 176 8.37 11.25 11.80
N LEU A 177 7.45 10.40 11.32
CA LEU A 177 7.27 10.09 9.90
C LEU A 177 6.25 11.04 9.28
N HIS A 178 6.63 11.69 8.19
CA HIS A 178 5.81 12.72 7.55
C HIS A 178 5.94 12.72 6.02
N SER A 179 4.99 13.34 5.32
CA SER A 179 4.97 13.53 3.88
C SER A 179 5.43 14.94 3.46
N GLN A 180 5.59 15.16 2.15
CA GLN A 180 5.80 16.51 1.60
C GLN A 180 4.59 17.44 1.75
N TYR A 181 3.36 16.90 1.92
CA TYR A 181 2.18 17.73 2.13
C TYR A 181 2.19 18.37 3.52
N ASP A 182 2.66 17.64 4.52
CA ASP A 182 2.80 18.12 5.91
C ASP A 182 3.79 19.30 5.99
N PHE A 183 4.66 19.41 4.99
CA PHE A 183 5.75 20.37 4.93
C PHE A 183 5.35 21.80 4.53
N ARG A 184 4.16 22.04 3.96
CA ARG A 184 3.83 23.32 3.28
C ARG A 184 3.20 24.42 4.14
N SER A 185 2.82 24.19 5.40
CA SER A 185 2.30 25.28 6.26
C SER A 185 2.44 25.14 7.78
N ARG A 186 3.03 24.07 8.34
CA ARG A 186 2.69 23.64 9.73
C ARG A 186 3.87 23.33 10.65
N ARG A 187 5.09 23.71 10.24
CA ARG A 187 6.33 23.15 10.78
C ARG A 187 7.07 23.94 11.86
N GLY A 188 6.71 25.19 12.16
CA GLY A 188 7.47 26.02 13.11
C GLY A 188 7.85 25.23 14.36
N GLY A 189 6.85 24.95 15.21
CA GLY A 189 7.12 24.35 16.53
C GLY A 189 7.78 22.97 16.54
N LEU A 190 7.64 22.12 15.51
CA LEU A 190 8.28 20.79 15.51
C LEU A 190 9.76 20.86 15.19
N LYS A 191 10.18 21.76 14.29
CA LYS A 191 11.61 21.90 13.94
C LYS A 191 12.41 22.41 15.15
N GLU A 192 11.83 23.34 15.91
CA GLU A 192 12.47 23.88 17.12
C GLU A 192 12.53 22.87 18.29
N SER A 193 11.69 21.82 18.27
CA SER A 193 11.64 20.81 19.34
C SER A 193 12.86 19.87 19.38
N GLY A 194 13.67 19.84 18.31
CA GLY A 194 14.81 18.93 18.18
C GLY A 194 14.44 17.47 17.85
N ILE A 195 13.16 17.15 17.70
CA ILE A 195 12.69 15.81 17.30
C ILE A 195 13.07 15.54 15.85
N SER A 196 13.72 14.41 15.58
CA SER A 196 14.07 14.00 14.23
C SER A 196 12.83 13.71 13.38
N MET A 197 12.86 14.12 12.11
CA MET A 197 11.78 13.92 11.15
C MET A 197 12.30 13.21 9.90
N VAL A 198 11.65 12.11 9.50
CA VAL A 198 11.95 11.39 8.26
C VAL A 198 10.81 11.57 7.28
N LEU A 199 11.15 12.08 6.10
CA LEU A 199 10.24 12.21 4.98
C LEU A 199 9.90 10.81 4.44
N VAL A 200 8.64 10.57 4.11
CA VAL A 200 8.17 9.38 3.42
C VAL A 200 7.27 9.86 2.29
N ASN A 201 7.69 9.59 1.05
CA ASN A 201 7.07 10.15 -0.16
C ASN A 201 6.63 9.06 -1.13
N GLU A 202 6.25 7.90 -0.61
CA GLU A 202 5.86 6.72 -1.37
C GLU A 202 4.67 7.00 -2.29
N TRP A 203 3.78 7.93 -1.93
CA TRP A 203 2.62 8.29 -2.76
C TRP A 203 2.97 8.97 -4.09
N GLN A 204 4.23 9.43 -4.28
CA GLN A 204 4.71 10.02 -5.53
C GLN A 204 5.30 9.00 -6.51
N GLU A 205 5.44 7.73 -6.12
CA GLU A 205 5.93 6.70 -7.04
C GLU A 205 4.92 6.41 -8.15
N GLU A 206 5.45 6.12 -9.34
CA GLU A 206 4.66 5.91 -10.56
C GLU A 206 4.17 4.47 -10.72
N THR A 207 4.61 3.53 -9.87
CA THR A 207 4.25 2.10 -9.94
C THR A 207 3.84 1.57 -8.57
N LEU A 208 2.97 0.56 -8.54
CA LEU A 208 2.55 -0.08 -7.29
C LEU A 208 3.72 -0.73 -6.54
N LEU A 209 4.64 -1.39 -7.27
CA LEU A 209 5.87 -1.94 -6.67
C LEU A 209 6.79 -0.84 -6.12
N GLY A 210 6.93 0.28 -6.84
CA GLY A 210 7.71 1.42 -6.37
C GLY A 210 7.20 1.95 -5.04
N ARG A 211 5.88 2.06 -4.88
CA ARG A 211 5.26 2.44 -3.59
C ARG A 211 5.55 1.43 -2.50
N ALA A 212 5.33 0.14 -2.78
CA ALA A 212 5.47 -0.93 -1.81
C ALA A 212 6.92 -1.10 -1.32
N GLU A 213 7.92 -0.77 -2.15
CA GLU A 213 9.34 -0.92 -1.80
C GLU A 213 9.79 0.04 -0.70
N TRP A 214 9.02 1.10 -0.43
CA TRP A 214 9.23 1.95 0.75
C TRP A 214 9.05 1.20 2.08
N LEU A 215 8.48 0.00 2.09
CA LEU A 215 8.52 -0.91 3.25
C LEU A 215 9.97 -1.14 3.74
N LYS A 216 10.94 -1.16 2.81
CA LYS A 216 12.36 -1.33 3.13
C LYS A 216 12.91 -0.17 3.96
N LEU A 217 12.42 1.06 3.77
CA LEU A 217 12.78 2.21 4.62
C LEU A 217 12.38 1.97 6.08
N PHE A 218 11.17 1.46 6.32
CA PHE A 218 10.76 1.11 7.68
C PHE A 218 11.57 -0.05 8.25
N GLY A 219 11.96 -1.00 7.39
CA GLY A 219 12.93 -2.04 7.73
C GLY A 219 14.24 -1.47 8.28
N GLU A 220 14.79 -0.45 7.63
CA GLU A 220 16.01 0.23 8.10
C GLU A 220 15.81 0.92 9.44
N LEU A 221 14.74 1.71 9.55
CA LEU A 221 14.46 2.49 10.75
C LEU A 221 14.26 1.58 11.96
N MET A 222 13.64 0.41 11.76
CA MET A 222 13.35 -0.55 12.83
C MET A 222 14.47 -1.57 13.09
N GLY A 223 15.57 -1.52 12.33
CA GLY A 223 16.68 -2.46 12.49
C GLY A 223 16.38 -3.88 12.02
N CYS A 224 15.52 -4.05 11.01
CA CYS A 224 15.10 -5.33 10.45
C CYS A 224 15.16 -5.36 8.91
N ALA A 225 16.18 -4.71 8.32
CA ALA A 225 16.30 -4.51 6.87
C ALA A 225 16.20 -5.82 6.07
N ALA A 226 16.83 -6.91 6.52
CA ALA A 226 16.79 -8.20 5.85
C ALA A 226 15.36 -8.79 5.79
N ARG A 227 14.58 -8.63 6.87
CA ARG A 227 13.19 -9.09 6.92
C ARG A 227 12.30 -8.24 6.01
N ALA A 228 12.44 -6.92 6.03
CA ALA A 228 11.69 -6.05 5.13
C ALA A 228 12.00 -6.33 3.66
N ASP A 229 13.27 -6.59 3.32
CA ASP A 229 13.68 -6.99 1.97
C ASP A 229 13.05 -8.33 1.57
N SER A 230 13.07 -9.33 2.45
CA SER A 230 12.46 -10.64 2.22
C SER A 230 10.94 -10.54 2.00
N ILE A 231 10.23 -9.77 2.83
CA ILE A 231 8.78 -9.55 2.69
C ILE A 231 8.48 -8.89 1.33
N PHE A 232 9.21 -7.83 0.99
CA PHE A 232 9.02 -7.14 -0.29
C PHE A 232 9.31 -8.06 -1.49
N ASN A 233 10.38 -8.86 -1.46
CA ASN A 233 10.70 -9.76 -2.57
C ASN A 233 9.63 -10.84 -2.78
N GLY A 234 8.98 -11.31 -1.71
CA GLY A 234 7.82 -12.21 -1.82
C GLY A 234 6.62 -11.54 -2.50
N ILE A 235 6.30 -10.32 -2.07
CA ILE A 235 5.25 -9.48 -2.68
C ILE A 235 5.56 -9.19 -4.16
N GLU A 236 6.80 -8.86 -4.48
CA GLU A 236 7.27 -8.63 -5.85
C GLU A 236 7.05 -9.89 -6.71
N ALA A 237 7.43 -11.06 -6.22
CA ALA A 237 7.23 -12.31 -6.95
C ALA A 237 5.75 -12.57 -7.24
N ASP A 238 4.87 -12.42 -6.24
CA ASP A 238 3.42 -12.62 -6.40
C ASP A 238 2.79 -11.59 -7.35
N TYR A 239 3.27 -10.34 -7.33
CA TYR A 239 2.88 -9.31 -8.28
C TYR A 239 3.26 -9.71 -9.71
N MET A 240 4.50 -10.17 -9.90
CA MET A 240 5.02 -10.53 -11.22
C MET A 240 4.24 -11.69 -11.85
N MET A 241 3.77 -12.65 -11.05
CA MET A 241 2.90 -13.73 -11.53
C MET A 241 1.62 -13.19 -12.21
N THR A 242 1.01 -12.14 -11.66
CA THR A 242 -0.22 -11.53 -12.20
C THR A 242 0.09 -10.59 -13.36
N ALA A 243 1.16 -9.81 -13.23
CA ALA A 243 1.64 -8.88 -14.24
C ALA A 243 2.04 -9.54 -15.57
N GLN A 244 2.53 -10.79 -15.52
CA GLN A 244 2.98 -11.54 -16.69
C GLN A 244 1.85 -12.34 -17.37
N MET A 245 0.65 -12.38 -16.79
CA MET A 245 -0.49 -13.04 -17.43
C MET A 245 -0.88 -12.31 -18.72
N PRO A 246 -1.24 -13.04 -19.79
CA PRO A 246 -1.55 -12.45 -21.09
C PRO A 246 -2.66 -11.41 -20.98
N ALA A 247 -2.54 -10.30 -21.70
CA ALA A 247 -3.58 -9.29 -21.77
C ALA A 247 -4.83 -9.88 -22.45
N PRO A 248 -6.04 -9.61 -21.94
CA PRO A 248 -7.26 -10.06 -22.60
C PRO A 248 -7.43 -9.42 -23.98
N GLU A 249 -7.99 -10.17 -24.94
CA GLU A 249 -8.19 -9.71 -26.32
C GLU A 249 -9.16 -8.52 -26.39
N THR A 250 -10.27 -8.60 -25.64
CA THR A 250 -11.25 -7.51 -25.55
C THR A 250 -10.81 -6.52 -24.48
N LYS A 251 -10.31 -5.35 -24.89
CA LYS A 251 -9.93 -4.30 -23.95
C LYS A 251 -11.17 -3.67 -23.30
N LYS A 252 -11.12 -3.46 -21.99
CA LYS A 252 -12.12 -2.69 -21.23
C LYS A 252 -11.61 -1.28 -20.95
N THR A 253 -12.48 -0.28 -21.08
CA THR A 253 -12.15 1.09 -20.69
C THR A 253 -12.55 1.38 -19.24
N VAL A 254 -11.77 2.23 -18.56
CA VAL A 254 -11.87 2.42 -17.12
C VAL A 254 -11.95 3.90 -16.76
N LEU A 255 -12.92 4.25 -15.93
CA LEU A 255 -12.94 5.48 -15.15
C LEU A 255 -12.33 5.19 -13.77
N HIS A 256 -11.38 6.02 -13.34
CA HIS A 256 -10.85 5.96 -11.98
C HIS A 256 -10.83 7.36 -11.38
N GLY A 257 -11.67 7.58 -10.37
CA GLY A 257 -11.82 8.88 -9.72
C GLY A 257 -13.26 9.14 -9.32
N GLN A 258 -13.49 10.27 -8.66
CA GLN A 258 -14.83 10.71 -8.27
C GLN A 258 -14.89 12.23 -8.15
N GLU A 259 -16.10 12.74 -8.10
CA GLU A 259 -16.36 14.13 -7.76
C GLU A 259 -16.16 14.37 -6.25
N PHE A 260 -15.59 15.52 -5.92
CA PHE A 260 -15.57 16.06 -4.56
C PHE A 260 -15.79 17.58 -4.65
N GLN A 261 -16.87 18.07 -4.04
CA GLN A 261 -17.21 19.51 -3.98
C GLN A 261 -17.22 20.21 -5.36
N GLY A 262 -17.84 19.59 -6.37
CA GLY A 262 -17.97 20.13 -7.73
C GLY A 262 -16.78 19.87 -8.65
N ALA A 263 -15.71 19.26 -8.14
CA ALA A 263 -14.45 19.03 -8.83
C ALA A 263 -14.13 17.53 -8.93
N TRP A 264 -13.79 17.03 -10.11
CA TRP A 264 -13.39 15.64 -10.30
C TRP A 264 -11.88 15.46 -10.18
N TYR A 265 -11.47 14.47 -9.38
CA TYR A 265 -10.08 14.13 -9.15
C TYR A 265 -9.80 12.75 -9.74
N LEU A 266 -8.96 12.71 -10.78
CA LEU A 266 -8.58 11.50 -11.49
C LEU A 266 -7.04 11.33 -11.44
N PRO A 267 -6.53 10.09 -11.33
CA PRO A 267 -5.09 9.84 -11.44
C PRO A 267 -4.52 10.29 -12.80
N SER A 268 -3.32 10.87 -12.80
CA SER A 268 -2.63 11.23 -14.04
C SER A 268 -2.20 9.98 -14.83
N GLY A 269 -1.85 10.16 -16.10
CA GLY A 269 -1.45 9.07 -16.99
C GLY A 269 -0.22 8.28 -16.52
N ASN A 270 0.67 8.91 -15.74
CA ASN A 270 1.88 8.28 -15.19
C ASN A 270 1.73 7.85 -13.71
N SER A 271 0.53 7.98 -13.14
CA SER A 271 0.28 7.52 -11.76
C SER A 271 0.42 6.00 -11.61
N TYR A 272 0.69 5.54 -10.39
CA TYR A 272 0.71 4.11 -10.04
C TYR A 272 -0.58 3.38 -10.44
N ALA A 273 -1.73 4.04 -10.32
CA ALA A 273 -3.02 3.45 -10.67
C ALA A 273 -3.16 3.31 -12.18
N ALA A 274 -2.80 4.35 -12.96
CA ALA A 274 -2.83 4.28 -14.41
C ALA A 274 -1.86 3.22 -14.96
N ASN A 275 -0.66 3.11 -14.39
CA ASN A 275 0.29 2.05 -14.73
C ASN A 275 -0.26 0.66 -14.42
N ALA A 276 -0.88 0.45 -13.26
CA ALA A 276 -1.49 -0.83 -12.89
C ALA A 276 -2.64 -1.22 -13.84
N LEU A 277 -3.52 -0.27 -14.18
CA LEU A 277 -4.61 -0.49 -15.14
C LEU A 277 -4.09 -0.90 -16.52
N ARG A 278 -3.04 -0.23 -17.02
CA ARG A 278 -2.39 -0.63 -18.28
C ARG A 278 -1.77 -2.02 -18.18
N GLN A 279 -1.16 -2.35 -17.06
CA GLN A 279 -0.48 -3.63 -16.85
C GLN A 279 -1.45 -4.82 -16.86
N VAL A 280 -2.70 -4.63 -16.43
CA VAL A 280 -3.75 -5.66 -16.57
C VAL A 280 -4.44 -5.65 -17.95
N GLY A 281 -4.00 -4.79 -18.88
CA GLY A 281 -4.53 -4.69 -20.24
C GLY A 281 -5.77 -3.81 -20.37
N ALA A 282 -6.09 -2.99 -19.37
CA ALA A 282 -7.21 -2.04 -19.45
C ALA A 282 -6.81 -0.74 -20.17
N VAL A 283 -7.80 -0.03 -20.69
CA VAL A 283 -7.65 1.28 -21.34
C VAL A 283 -8.09 2.36 -20.35
N TYR A 284 -7.13 3.10 -19.82
CA TYR A 284 -7.39 4.28 -18.99
C TYR A 284 -7.12 5.55 -19.80
N ASN A 285 -8.19 6.25 -20.20
CA ASN A 285 -8.10 7.51 -20.94
C ASN A 285 -7.75 8.66 -19.99
N ALA A 286 -6.50 8.71 -19.54
CA ALA A 286 -6.03 9.76 -18.66
C ALA A 286 -6.27 11.14 -19.31
N PRO A 287 -6.76 12.15 -18.57
CA PRO A 287 -7.05 13.43 -19.18
C PRO A 287 -5.74 14.13 -19.58
N ARG A 288 -5.70 14.65 -20.82
CA ARG A 288 -4.49 15.25 -21.43
C ARG A 288 -3.93 16.47 -20.67
N TYR A 289 -4.72 17.07 -19.78
CA TYR A 289 -4.37 18.30 -19.06
C TYR A 289 -3.86 18.05 -17.62
N VAL A 290 -3.70 16.80 -17.18
CA VAL A 290 -3.35 16.44 -15.79
C VAL A 290 -1.82 16.33 -15.56
N ASP A 291 -1.00 16.99 -16.38
CA ASP A 291 0.40 17.23 -16.01
C ASP A 291 0.52 18.12 -14.77
N LYS A 292 -0.59 18.74 -14.31
CA LYS A 292 -0.60 19.62 -13.13
C LYS A 292 -1.90 19.53 -12.32
N LYS A 293 -2.17 18.42 -11.61
CA LYS A 293 -3.12 18.33 -10.46
C LYS A 293 -4.47 19.08 -10.59
N THR A 294 -4.94 19.37 -11.80
CA THR A 294 -6.06 20.29 -12.02
C THR A 294 -7.32 19.44 -12.05
N PRO A 295 -8.29 19.70 -11.17
CA PRO A 295 -9.54 18.96 -11.20
C PRO A 295 -10.29 19.22 -12.49
N LEU A 296 -11.11 18.25 -12.90
CA LEU A 296 -11.97 18.36 -14.07
C LEU A 296 -13.40 18.74 -13.70
N SER A 297 -14.12 19.35 -14.65
CA SER A 297 -15.57 19.52 -14.55
C SER A 297 -16.30 18.20 -14.82
N THR A 298 -17.55 18.10 -14.39
CA THR A 298 -18.38 16.90 -14.65
C THR A 298 -18.59 16.69 -16.15
N GLU A 299 -18.75 17.77 -16.92
CA GLU A 299 -18.96 17.73 -18.38
C GLU A 299 -17.71 17.20 -19.10
N GLN A 300 -16.51 17.58 -18.63
CA GLN A 300 -15.25 17.04 -19.15
C GLN A 300 -15.12 15.54 -18.87
N VAL A 301 -15.46 15.11 -17.65
CA VAL A 301 -15.41 13.68 -17.29
C VAL A 301 -16.46 12.89 -18.07
N LEU A 302 -17.68 13.40 -18.23
CA LEU A 302 -18.69 12.75 -19.07
C LEU A 302 -18.23 12.68 -20.53
N HIS A 303 -17.60 13.71 -21.07
CA HIS A 303 -17.09 13.67 -22.44
C HIS A 303 -16.06 12.55 -22.66
N ILE A 304 -15.19 12.29 -21.67
CA ILE A 304 -14.09 11.32 -21.79
C ILE A 304 -14.51 9.91 -21.36
N HIS A 305 -15.27 9.80 -20.26
CA HIS A 305 -15.47 8.55 -19.51
C HIS A 305 -16.93 8.07 -19.46
N ARG A 306 -17.88 8.77 -20.10
CA ARG A 306 -19.31 8.38 -20.08
C ARG A 306 -19.54 6.92 -20.46
N ASN A 307 -18.79 6.43 -21.45
CA ASN A 307 -18.96 5.08 -22.01
C ASN A 307 -18.02 4.05 -21.40
N ASP A 308 -17.33 4.36 -20.30
CA ASP A 308 -16.40 3.42 -19.68
C ASP A 308 -17.09 2.18 -19.10
N ASP A 309 -16.44 1.03 -19.27
CA ASP A 309 -16.99 -0.27 -18.89
C ASP A 309 -16.97 -0.49 -17.37
N VAL A 310 -15.95 0.07 -16.70
CA VAL A 310 -15.69 -0.13 -15.27
C VAL A 310 -15.33 1.20 -14.62
N TRP A 311 -15.82 1.41 -13.40
CA TRP A 311 -15.54 2.59 -12.62
C TRP A 311 -14.97 2.25 -11.24
N PHE A 312 -13.73 2.67 -10.96
CA PHE A 312 -13.12 2.63 -9.64
C PHE A 312 -13.25 3.99 -8.95
N MET A 313 -13.69 3.99 -7.69
CA MET A 313 -13.85 5.21 -6.90
C MET A 313 -13.53 5.01 -5.42
N TRP A 314 -13.48 6.10 -4.67
CA TRP A 314 -13.27 6.02 -3.22
C TRP A 314 -14.56 5.62 -2.51
N GLY A 315 -14.41 4.92 -1.38
CA GLY A 315 -15.55 4.62 -0.52
C GLY A 315 -16.29 5.87 -0.08
N ILE A 316 -17.61 5.83 -0.12
CA ILE A 316 -18.49 6.88 0.40
C ILE A 316 -19.27 6.30 1.57
N THR A 317 -19.17 6.95 2.73
CA THR A 317 -19.87 6.53 3.95
C THR A 317 -21.38 6.45 3.69
N GLY A 318 -21.97 5.29 4.01
CA GLY A 318 -23.41 5.06 3.88
C GLY A 318 -23.88 4.56 2.51
N VAL A 319 -23.01 4.51 1.49
CA VAL A 319 -23.40 4.05 0.14
C VAL A 319 -23.26 2.54 0.00
N LYS A 320 -24.39 1.84 -0.13
CA LYS A 320 -24.44 0.37 -0.24
C LYS A 320 -24.76 -0.13 -1.65
N ASN A 321 -25.67 0.56 -2.34
CA ASN A 321 -26.17 0.19 -3.67
C ASN A 321 -26.19 1.40 -4.63
N LEU A 322 -26.56 1.14 -5.89
CA LEU A 322 -26.64 2.17 -6.93
C LEU A 322 -27.61 3.31 -6.58
N ASP A 323 -28.73 3.02 -5.90
CA ASP A 323 -29.68 4.05 -5.47
C ASP A 323 -29.08 5.03 -4.46
N ASP A 324 -28.36 4.51 -3.45
CA ASP A 324 -27.64 5.35 -2.49
C ASP A 324 -26.60 6.21 -3.22
N LEU A 325 -25.84 5.61 -4.14
CA LEU A 325 -24.85 6.33 -4.94
C LEU A 325 -25.49 7.45 -5.78
N LYS A 326 -26.64 7.18 -6.42
CA LYS A 326 -27.39 8.17 -7.20
C LYS A 326 -27.91 9.32 -6.35
N ARG A 327 -28.26 9.07 -5.08
CA ARG A 327 -28.66 10.14 -4.15
C ARG A 327 -27.49 11.07 -3.81
N THR A 328 -26.25 10.55 -3.78
CA THR A 328 -25.08 11.40 -3.58
C THR A 328 -24.82 12.33 -4.75
N ASN A 329 -24.96 11.82 -5.99
CA ASN A 329 -24.91 12.63 -7.19
C ASN A 329 -25.77 12.01 -8.32
N PRO A 330 -26.92 12.63 -8.68
CA PRO A 330 -27.79 12.12 -9.73
C PRO A 330 -27.13 12.03 -11.11
N LYS A 331 -26.09 12.83 -11.38
CA LYS A 331 -25.35 12.81 -12.64
C LYS A 331 -24.55 11.52 -12.82
N TYR A 332 -24.32 10.75 -11.76
CA TYR A 332 -23.66 9.45 -11.85
C TYR A 332 -24.46 8.44 -12.69
N ALA A 333 -25.78 8.63 -12.81
CA ALA A 333 -26.63 7.82 -13.67
C ALA A 333 -26.34 7.99 -15.18
N TYR A 334 -25.53 8.96 -15.58
CA TYR A 334 -25.16 9.16 -16.98
C TYR A 334 -23.99 8.30 -17.46
N PHE A 335 -23.30 7.58 -16.56
CA PHE A 335 -22.17 6.72 -16.89
C PHE A 335 -22.64 5.28 -17.17
N LYS A 336 -22.11 4.66 -18.24
CA LYS A 336 -22.34 3.25 -18.58
C LYS A 336 -22.00 2.30 -17.42
N ALA A 337 -20.92 2.57 -16.69
CA ALA A 337 -20.54 1.78 -15.52
C ALA A 337 -21.61 1.80 -14.42
N PHE A 338 -22.36 2.90 -14.28
CA PHE A 338 -23.50 2.98 -13.35
C PHE A 338 -24.67 2.15 -13.86
N GLU A 339 -25.05 2.29 -15.13
CA GLU A 339 -26.16 1.52 -15.73
C GLU A 339 -25.91 0.01 -15.66
N THR A 340 -24.65 -0.42 -15.80
CA THR A 340 -24.26 -1.84 -15.76
C THR A 340 -23.92 -2.35 -14.35
N GLY A 341 -23.86 -1.46 -13.35
CA GLY A 341 -23.45 -1.80 -11.98
C GLY A 341 -21.98 -2.24 -11.86
N ASN A 342 -21.11 -1.84 -12.79
CA ASN A 342 -19.67 -2.15 -12.77
C ASN A 342 -18.87 -1.04 -12.07
N ILE A 343 -19.29 -0.72 -10.84
CA ILE A 343 -18.63 0.27 -9.98
C ILE A 343 -17.99 -0.45 -8.79
N TYR A 344 -16.76 -0.06 -8.47
CA TYR A 344 -15.96 -0.62 -7.41
C TYR A 344 -15.45 0.48 -6.48
N MET A 345 -15.71 0.34 -5.17
CA MET A 345 -15.27 1.26 -4.13
C MET A 345 -14.14 0.64 -3.31
N ASN A 346 -13.09 1.38 -2.99
CA ASN A 346 -11.94 0.86 -2.24
C ASN A 346 -12.18 0.69 -0.72
N ASP A 347 -13.40 0.35 -0.32
CA ASP A 347 -13.84 0.30 1.07
C ASP A 347 -14.28 -1.10 1.51
N LYS A 348 -13.96 -2.16 0.74
CA LYS A 348 -14.32 -3.55 1.09
C LYS A 348 -13.82 -3.96 2.47
N ARG A 349 -12.63 -3.46 2.83
CA ARG A 349 -11.98 -3.71 4.11
C ARG A 349 -12.02 -2.43 4.95
N SER A 350 -13.23 -2.07 5.35
CA SER A 350 -13.46 -0.94 6.26
C SER A 350 -14.02 -1.40 7.61
N SER A 351 -13.66 -0.71 8.69
CA SER A 351 -14.20 -0.92 10.03
C SER A 351 -15.43 -0.05 10.28
N LYS A 352 -16.20 -0.37 11.34
CA LYS A 352 -17.40 0.40 11.72
C LYS A 352 -17.06 1.84 12.11
N GLU A 353 -15.86 2.06 12.64
CA GLU A 353 -15.33 3.35 13.07
C GLU A 353 -14.76 4.18 11.91
N GLY A 354 -14.84 3.66 10.68
CA GLY A 354 -14.43 4.37 9.46
C GLY A 354 -12.97 4.15 9.07
N GLY A 355 -12.28 3.19 9.68
CA GLY A 355 -10.94 2.78 9.25
C GLY A 355 -10.98 1.99 7.95
N ASN A 356 -9.93 2.09 7.13
CA ASN A 356 -9.89 1.50 5.80
C ASN A 356 -8.50 0.94 5.49
N ASP A 357 -8.42 -0.39 5.39
CA ASP A 357 -7.18 -1.15 5.17
C ASP A 357 -6.51 -0.84 3.83
N PHE A 358 -7.25 -0.34 2.83
CA PHE A 358 -6.65 0.09 1.57
C PHE A 358 -5.59 1.17 1.78
N TRP A 359 -5.80 2.05 2.77
CA TRP A 359 -4.87 3.13 3.13
C TRP A 359 -3.84 2.73 4.19
N GLU A 360 -3.91 1.51 4.70
CA GLU A 360 -2.92 0.91 5.59
C GLU A 360 -2.11 -0.14 4.81
N SER A 361 -2.54 -1.40 4.82
CA SER A 361 -1.78 -2.49 4.19
C SER A 361 -1.79 -2.44 2.66
N GLY A 362 -2.83 -1.87 2.04
CA GLY A 362 -3.05 -1.92 0.59
C GLY A 362 -1.87 -1.42 -0.24
N ILE A 363 -1.18 -0.38 0.23
CA ILE A 363 -0.03 0.22 -0.45
C ILE A 363 1.16 -0.74 -0.54
N TYR A 364 1.29 -1.63 0.45
CA TYR A 364 2.32 -2.66 0.53
C TYR A 364 1.85 -4.01 0.03
N ARG A 365 0.63 -4.10 -0.53
CA ARG A 365 0.07 -5.30 -1.19
C ARG A 365 -0.23 -5.05 -2.67
N PRO A 366 0.76 -4.61 -3.46
CA PRO A 366 0.60 -4.40 -4.89
C PRO A 366 0.17 -5.68 -5.61
N ASP A 367 0.59 -6.85 -5.11
CA ASP A 367 0.20 -8.18 -5.59
C ASP A 367 -1.32 -8.39 -5.53
N LEU A 368 -1.97 -7.95 -4.45
CA LEU A 368 -3.42 -8.01 -4.30
C LEU A 368 -4.12 -6.91 -5.09
N LEU A 369 -3.60 -5.68 -5.07
CA LEU A 369 -4.19 -4.58 -5.84
C LEU A 369 -4.21 -4.86 -7.34
N LEU A 370 -3.15 -5.47 -7.89
CA LEU A 370 -3.12 -5.83 -9.30
C LEU A 370 -4.12 -6.96 -9.62
N LYS A 371 -4.22 -7.98 -8.76
CA LYS A 371 -5.24 -9.04 -8.88
C LYS A 371 -6.65 -8.49 -8.78
N ASP A 372 -6.89 -7.54 -7.88
CA ASP A 372 -8.18 -6.86 -7.73
C ASP A 372 -8.59 -6.11 -9.00
N PHE A 373 -7.69 -5.30 -9.57
CA PHE A 373 -7.95 -4.63 -10.84
C PHE A 373 -8.23 -5.64 -11.95
N ARG A 374 -7.38 -6.68 -12.07
CA ARG A 374 -7.56 -7.69 -13.11
C ARG A 374 -8.89 -8.43 -12.95
N LYS A 375 -9.26 -8.83 -11.74
CA LYS A 375 -10.52 -9.54 -11.45
C LYS A 375 -11.75 -8.65 -11.67
N ALA A 376 -11.70 -7.39 -11.26
CA ALA A 376 -12.80 -6.44 -11.43
C ALA A 376 -13.08 -6.14 -12.91
N ILE A 377 -12.04 -6.09 -13.74
CA ILE A 377 -12.11 -5.73 -15.16
C ILE A 377 -12.34 -6.95 -16.05
N TYR A 378 -11.70 -8.08 -15.71
CA TYR A 378 -11.70 -9.34 -16.46
C TYR A 378 -11.96 -10.55 -15.54
N PRO A 379 -13.19 -10.70 -15.01
CA PRO A 379 -13.53 -11.68 -13.97
C PRO A 379 -13.17 -13.13 -14.31
N GLU A 380 -13.23 -13.49 -15.58
CA GLU A 380 -12.93 -14.81 -16.13
C GLU A 380 -11.45 -15.18 -16.04
N THR A 381 -10.55 -14.20 -15.94
CA THR A 381 -9.09 -14.44 -15.97
C THR A 381 -8.52 -14.92 -14.63
N LEU A 382 -9.27 -14.78 -13.54
CA LEU A 382 -8.86 -15.18 -12.19
C LEU A 382 -10.01 -15.96 -11.51
N PRO A 383 -10.29 -17.21 -11.95
CA PRO A 383 -11.34 -18.03 -11.35
C PRO A 383 -11.01 -18.32 -9.88
N GLY A 384 -12.01 -18.21 -9.01
CA GLY A 384 -11.87 -18.45 -7.56
C GLY A 384 -11.14 -17.35 -6.77
N TYR A 385 -10.55 -16.34 -7.40
CA TYR A 385 -10.00 -15.18 -6.69
C TYR A 385 -11.12 -14.24 -6.25
N GLU A 386 -11.14 -13.93 -4.95
CA GLU A 386 -11.98 -12.92 -4.34
C GLU A 386 -11.22 -11.61 -4.21
N ILE A 387 -11.84 -10.52 -4.69
CA ILE A 387 -11.25 -9.18 -4.62
C ILE A 387 -10.98 -8.80 -3.15
N THR A 388 -9.83 -8.21 -2.85
CA THR A 388 -9.41 -7.91 -1.47
C THR A 388 -9.92 -6.55 -0.99
N TYR A 389 -9.63 -5.48 -1.72
CA TYR A 389 -9.84 -4.11 -1.25
C TYR A 389 -11.02 -3.39 -1.91
N TRP A 390 -11.45 -3.86 -3.08
CA TRP A 390 -12.50 -3.22 -3.85
C TRP A 390 -13.85 -3.92 -3.69
N ARG A 391 -14.86 -3.19 -3.23
CA ARG A 391 -16.24 -3.66 -3.10
C ARG A 391 -17.01 -3.28 -4.35
N LYS A 392 -17.56 -4.28 -5.05
CA LYS A 392 -18.51 -4.01 -6.13
C LYS A 392 -19.80 -3.45 -5.53
N ILE A 393 -20.33 -2.38 -6.12
CA ILE A 393 -21.62 -1.85 -5.70
C ILE A 393 -22.74 -2.81 -6.15
N GLU A 394 -23.71 -3.03 -5.28
CA GLU A 394 -24.87 -3.85 -5.62
C GLU A 394 -25.90 -3.01 -6.39
N HIS A 395 -26.71 -3.69 -7.21
CA HIS A 395 -27.83 -3.06 -7.92
C HIS A 395 -28.90 -2.59 -6.95
#